data_AF-A0A5C7HRB9-F1
#
_entry.id   AF-A0A5C7HRB9-F1
#
_cell.length_a   1.000
_cell.length_b   1.000
_cell.length_c   1.000
_cell.angle_alpha   90.00
_cell.angle_beta   90.00
_cell.angle_gamma   90.00
#
_symmetry.space_group_name_H-M   'P 1'
#
loop_
_entity.id
_entity.type
_entity.pdbx_description
1 polymer ?
#
loop_
_entity_poly.entity_id
_entity_poly.type
_entity_poly.pdbx_seq_one_letter_code
_entity_poly.pdbx_strand_id
1 'polypeptide(L)'
;MACFAHLLSFLVLTTTLTFFFISPSQSIPSPPPAKPPSPPVKPLKVDLVLYYETLCPACADFITTDLVKVFQTDLNTIVNLRLIPWGNAKVINCTIVCQHGEDECYLNIIDACIIKAWPEVKKHFSFISCIEAENSAMHSTDVEKSWRKCTHNLGFPQEPIDKSLTLDAMQINMQLSLRYGNETPPHDYNYLDYIRYVCKAYKGKPIVACESKLSSSTLKDTSTNPVCYTEKSRNSSSFFAADDSETEGTKMPRPPG
;
A
#
# COMPACT_ATOMS: atom_id res chain seq x y z
N MET A 1 -37.31 -95.80 9.21
CA MET A 1 -36.02 -95.17 9.59
C MET A 1 -36.26 -93.66 9.70
N ALA A 2 -36.91 -93.07 10.70
CA ALA A 2 -36.69 -93.13 12.15
C ALA A 2 -35.24 -92.81 12.59
N CYS A 3 -34.62 -91.75 12.03
CA CYS A 3 -33.36 -91.19 12.57
C CYS A 3 -33.10 -89.70 12.27
N PHE A 4 -34.08 -88.91 11.81
CA PHE A 4 -33.84 -87.49 11.45
C PHE A 4 -34.86 -86.48 11.99
N ALA A 5 -35.77 -86.89 12.88
CA ALA A 5 -36.85 -86.00 13.36
C ALA A 5 -36.62 -85.41 14.77
N HIS A 6 -35.66 -85.91 15.55
CA HIS A 6 -35.47 -85.46 16.94
C HIS A 6 -34.32 -84.47 17.15
N LEU A 7 -33.46 -84.23 16.16
CA LEU A 7 -32.32 -83.30 16.29
C LEU A 7 -32.69 -81.84 15.98
N LEU A 8 -33.77 -81.60 15.23
CA LEU A 8 -34.22 -80.25 14.86
C LEU A 8 -35.09 -79.56 15.93
N SER A 9 -35.71 -80.31 16.83
CA SER A 9 -36.60 -79.74 17.86
C SER A 9 -35.86 -79.16 19.07
N PHE A 10 -34.61 -79.55 19.32
CA PHE A 10 -33.81 -79.02 20.45
C PHE A 10 -33.01 -77.76 20.12
N LEU A 11 -32.77 -77.46 18.84
CA LEU A 11 -32.00 -76.29 18.40
C LEU A 11 -32.82 -74.99 18.31
N VAL A 12 -34.16 -75.10 18.24
CA VAL A 12 -35.04 -73.93 18.14
C VAL A 12 -35.40 -73.36 19.51
N LEU A 13 -35.36 -74.16 20.58
CA LEU A 13 -35.81 -73.71 21.90
C LEU A 13 -34.75 -72.94 22.71
N THR A 14 -33.47 -73.01 22.34
CA THR A 14 -32.39 -72.27 23.04
C THR A 14 -32.05 -70.92 22.42
N THR A 15 -32.52 -70.63 21.20
CA THR A 15 -32.24 -69.36 20.51
C THR A 15 -33.29 -68.27 20.76
N THR A 16 -34.45 -68.63 21.33
CA THR A 16 -35.49 -67.63 21.66
C THR A 16 -35.35 -67.01 23.05
N LEU A 17 -34.42 -67.48 23.90
CA LEU A 17 -34.27 -66.98 25.27
C LEU A 17 -33.10 -65.99 25.49
N THR A 18 -32.37 -65.60 24.44
CA THR A 18 -31.27 -64.61 24.55
C THR A 18 -31.60 -63.24 23.96
N PHE A 19 -32.79 -63.03 23.39
CA PHE A 19 -33.17 -61.75 22.78
C PHE A 19 -33.86 -60.74 23.71
N PHE A 20 -33.96 -61.00 25.03
CA PHE A 20 -34.67 -60.12 25.96
C PHE A 20 -33.81 -59.19 26.85
N PHE A 21 -32.50 -59.05 26.62
CA PHE A 21 -31.67 -58.13 27.44
C PHE A 21 -30.69 -57.27 26.64
N ILE A 22 -31.15 -56.59 25.59
CA ILE A 22 -30.42 -55.42 25.06
C ILE A 22 -31.27 -54.18 25.30
N SER A 23 -31.09 -53.58 26.48
CA SER A 23 -31.57 -52.21 26.75
C SER A 23 -30.78 -51.23 25.88
N PRO A 24 -31.43 -50.37 25.07
CA PRO A 24 -30.73 -49.30 24.39
C PRO A 24 -30.38 -48.23 25.43
N SER A 25 -29.11 -48.19 25.85
CA SER A 25 -28.59 -47.02 26.56
C SER A 25 -28.50 -45.88 25.56
N GLN A 26 -29.47 -44.97 25.59
CA GLN A 26 -29.38 -43.70 24.86
C GLN A 26 -28.36 -42.80 25.59
N SER A 27 -27.12 -42.78 25.13
CA SER A 27 -26.18 -41.73 25.49
C SER A 27 -26.53 -40.47 24.69
N ILE A 28 -26.99 -39.43 25.38
CA ILE A 28 -27.20 -38.11 24.80
C ILE A 28 -25.83 -37.55 24.40
N PRO A 29 -25.58 -37.20 23.13
CA PRO A 29 -24.35 -36.52 22.74
C PRO A 29 -24.27 -35.17 23.46
N SER A 30 -23.19 -34.93 24.20
CA SER A 30 -22.92 -33.60 24.75
C SER A 30 -22.80 -32.57 23.61
N PRO A 31 -23.34 -31.35 23.80
CA PRO A 31 -23.19 -30.30 22.80
C PRO A 31 -21.69 -30.05 22.53
N PRO A 32 -21.31 -29.77 21.27
CA PRO A 32 -19.91 -29.51 20.94
C PRO A 32 -19.38 -28.33 21.77
N PRO A 33 -18.09 -28.36 22.15
CA PRO A 33 -17.48 -27.26 22.88
C PRO A 33 -17.72 -25.95 22.12
N ALA A 34 -18.19 -24.92 22.83
CA ALA A 34 -18.35 -23.60 22.25
C ALA A 34 -17.02 -23.17 21.60
N LYS A 35 -17.08 -22.75 20.34
CA LYS A 35 -15.90 -22.28 19.61
C LYS A 35 -15.28 -21.12 20.40
N PRO A 36 -13.97 -21.14 20.68
CA PRO A 36 -13.32 -20.03 21.38
C PRO A 36 -13.61 -18.71 20.64
N PRO A 37 -13.77 -17.60 21.37
CA PRO A 37 -13.94 -16.30 20.74
C PRO A 37 -12.78 -16.06 19.77
N SER A 38 -13.11 -15.72 18.53
CA SER A 38 -12.11 -15.36 17.53
C SER A 38 -11.25 -14.21 18.07
N PRO A 39 -9.92 -14.26 17.89
CA PRO A 39 -9.05 -13.18 18.33
C PRO A 39 -9.51 -11.85 17.71
N PRO A 40 -9.32 -10.72 18.41
CA PRO A 40 -9.72 -9.41 17.90
C PRO A 40 -9.06 -9.17 16.53
N VAL A 41 -9.89 -8.91 15.52
CA VAL A 41 -9.44 -8.62 14.16
C VAL A 41 -8.64 -7.33 14.20
N LYS A 42 -7.34 -7.40 13.85
CA LYS A 42 -6.52 -6.20 13.72
C LYS A 42 -7.08 -5.33 12.57
N PRO A 43 -7.22 -4.01 12.77
CA PRO A 43 -7.67 -3.11 11.71
C PRO A 43 -6.70 -3.19 10.51
N LEU A 44 -7.27 -3.18 9.30
CA LEU A 44 -6.49 -3.16 8.07
C LEU A 44 -5.69 -1.87 7.96
N LYS A 45 -4.46 -1.98 7.45
CA LYS A 45 -3.63 -0.83 7.10
C LYS A 45 -4.22 -0.09 5.90
N VAL A 46 -3.90 1.19 5.77
CA VAL A 46 -4.26 2.03 4.62
C VAL A 46 -3.20 1.87 3.54
N ASP A 47 -3.62 1.54 2.32
CA ASP A 47 -2.72 1.51 1.17
C ASP A 47 -2.35 2.94 0.75
N LEU A 48 -1.05 3.20 0.65
CA LEU A 48 -0.48 4.46 0.18
C LEU A 48 0.46 4.14 -0.98
N VAL A 49 0.13 4.63 -2.17
CA VAL A 49 0.96 4.42 -3.37
C VAL A 49 1.53 5.77 -3.80
N LEU A 50 2.85 5.85 -3.90
CA LEU A 50 3.53 6.99 -4.50
C LEU A 50 3.94 6.64 -5.93
N TYR A 51 3.42 7.40 -6.88
CA TYR A 51 3.88 7.47 -8.26
C TYR A 51 4.85 8.63 -8.37
N TYR A 52 6.07 8.38 -8.85
CA TYR A 52 7.13 9.38 -8.89
C TYR A 52 8.07 9.18 -10.08
N GLU A 53 8.84 10.21 -10.36
CA GLU A 53 9.92 10.23 -11.36
C GLU A 53 11.23 10.42 -10.60
N THR A 54 12.24 9.63 -10.94
CA THR A 54 13.60 9.97 -10.51
C THR A 54 14.06 11.26 -11.21
N LEU A 55 14.99 12.00 -10.61
CA LEU A 55 15.44 13.33 -11.09
C LEU A 55 14.36 14.42 -11.14
N CYS A 56 13.14 14.17 -10.67
CA CYS A 56 12.13 15.20 -10.50
C CYS A 56 12.32 15.90 -9.14
N PRO A 57 12.65 17.21 -9.09
CA PRO A 57 12.94 17.90 -7.84
C PRO A 57 11.80 17.83 -6.82
N ALA A 58 10.55 17.96 -7.28
CA ALA A 58 9.39 17.87 -6.39
C ALA A 58 9.17 16.46 -5.82
N CYS A 59 9.46 15.41 -6.61
CA CYS A 59 9.43 14.03 -6.12
C CYS A 59 10.52 13.80 -5.07
N ALA A 60 11.74 14.27 -5.36
CA ALA A 60 12.87 14.12 -4.47
C ALA A 60 12.66 14.84 -3.13
N ASP A 61 12.20 16.09 -3.17
CA ASP A 61 11.80 16.86 -2.00
C ASP A 61 10.75 16.09 -1.21
N PHE A 62 9.63 15.70 -1.83
CA PHE A 62 8.56 14.97 -1.14
C PHE A 62 9.05 13.67 -0.49
N ILE A 63 9.87 12.87 -1.19
CA ILE A 63 10.40 11.60 -0.67
C ILE A 63 11.29 11.84 0.56
N THR A 64 12.19 12.82 0.46
CA THR A 64 13.23 13.08 1.47
C THR A 64 12.73 13.90 2.66
N THR A 65 11.69 14.72 2.49
CA THR A 65 11.16 15.60 3.55
C THR A 65 9.85 15.11 4.16
N ASP A 66 8.93 14.60 3.34
CA ASP A 66 7.57 14.30 3.77
C ASP A 66 7.31 12.80 3.88
N LEU A 67 7.57 12.02 2.84
CA LEU A 67 7.30 10.59 2.85
C LEU A 67 8.18 9.85 3.87
N VAL A 68 9.40 10.32 4.13
CA VAL A 68 10.29 9.78 5.18
C VAL A 68 9.61 9.72 6.56
N LYS A 69 8.61 10.59 6.82
CA LYS A 69 7.81 10.60 8.06
C LYS A 69 7.05 9.30 8.28
N VAL A 70 6.75 8.52 7.23
CA VAL A 70 6.18 7.17 7.37
C VAL A 70 7.05 6.30 8.27
N PHE A 71 8.38 6.40 8.16
CA PHE A 71 9.33 5.58 8.90
C PHE A 71 9.94 6.26 10.12
N GLN A 72 9.83 7.59 10.24
CA GLN A 72 10.26 8.35 11.42
C GLN A 72 9.18 8.45 12.50
N THR A 73 7.94 8.12 12.18
CA THR A 73 6.79 8.13 13.11
C THR A 73 6.17 6.73 13.20
N ASP A 74 5.07 6.62 13.96
CA ASP A 74 4.27 5.39 14.04
C ASP A 74 3.32 5.18 12.85
N LEU A 75 3.39 6.01 11.79
CA LEU A 75 2.61 5.83 10.55
C LEU A 75 2.85 4.48 9.86
N ASN A 76 4.08 3.95 9.90
CA ASN A 76 4.39 2.62 9.35
C ASN A 76 3.56 1.49 9.98
N THR A 77 2.98 1.69 11.16
CA THR A 77 2.11 0.71 11.82
C THR A 77 0.73 0.64 11.17
N ILE A 78 0.30 1.68 10.47
CA ILE A 78 -1.02 1.80 9.86
C ILE A 78 -0.99 1.96 8.33
N VAL A 79 0.18 2.14 7.73
CA VAL A 79 0.36 2.30 6.28
C VAL A 79 0.93 1.04 5.62
N ASN A 80 0.40 0.71 4.45
CA ASN A 80 1.02 -0.18 3.48
C ASN A 80 1.55 0.68 2.32
N LEU A 81 2.84 1.00 2.35
CA LEU A 81 3.46 1.91 1.38
C LEU A 81 3.93 1.13 0.14
N ARG A 82 3.65 1.66 -1.05
CA ARG A 82 4.15 1.16 -2.33
C ARG A 82 4.73 2.31 -3.16
N LEU A 83 5.86 2.06 -3.81
CA LEU A 83 6.59 3.03 -4.63
C LEU A 83 6.55 2.56 -6.09
N ILE A 84 6.24 3.47 -7.01
CA ILE A 84 6.16 3.20 -8.46
C ILE A 84 7.01 4.25 -9.20
N PRO A 85 8.27 3.92 -9.56
CA PRO A 85 9.13 4.77 -10.37
C PRO A 85 8.70 4.71 -11.84
N TRP A 86 7.95 5.71 -12.29
CA TRP A 86 7.52 5.87 -13.68
C TRP A 86 7.12 7.32 -13.97
N GLY A 87 6.18 7.84 -13.17
CA GLY A 87 5.65 9.20 -13.25
C GLY A 87 5.22 9.61 -14.66
N ASN A 88 5.88 10.61 -15.26
CA ASN A 88 5.49 11.15 -16.57
C ASN A 88 6.14 10.43 -17.77
N ALA A 89 6.86 9.33 -17.55
CA ALA A 89 7.44 8.54 -18.63
C ALA A 89 6.35 8.07 -19.62
N LYS A 90 6.70 8.02 -20.90
CA LYS A 90 5.78 7.67 -21.99
C LYS A 90 6.36 6.57 -22.85
N VAL A 91 5.49 5.76 -23.43
CA VAL A 91 5.88 4.83 -24.49
C VAL A 91 5.69 5.51 -25.83
N ILE A 92 6.79 5.81 -26.53
CA ILE A 92 6.80 6.41 -27.87
C ILE A 92 7.55 5.44 -28.78
N ASN A 93 6.91 4.96 -29.85
CA ASN A 93 7.49 4.01 -30.80
C ASN A 93 8.14 2.77 -30.13
N CYS A 94 7.45 2.18 -29.14
CA CYS A 94 7.94 1.04 -28.33
C CYS A 94 9.14 1.33 -27.42
N THR A 95 9.55 2.59 -27.29
CA THR A 95 10.63 3.02 -26.39
C THR A 95 10.04 3.82 -25.23
N ILE A 96 10.58 3.60 -24.03
CA ILE A 96 10.24 4.42 -22.86
C ILE A 96 11.03 5.72 -22.96
N VAL A 97 10.33 6.85 -22.91
CA VAL A 97 10.88 8.20 -22.93
C VAL A 97 10.51 8.89 -21.63
N CYS A 98 11.53 9.31 -20.88
CA CYS A 98 11.40 10.00 -19.60
C CYS A 98 11.51 11.53 -19.77
N GLN A 99 10.93 12.31 -18.86
CA GLN A 99 10.87 13.77 -18.99
C GLN A 99 12.24 14.44 -18.82
N HIS A 100 13.08 13.88 -17.96
CA HIS A 100 14.42 14.35 -17.62
C HIS A 100 15.52 13.56 -18.35
N GLY A 101 15.19 12.88 -19.44
CA GLY A 101 16.14 12.19 -20.32
C GLY A 101 16.48 10.75 -19.90
N GLU A 102 17.53 10.19 -20.49
CA GLU A 102 17.90 8.78 -20.32
C GLU A 102 18.33 8.45 -18.89
N ASP A 103 18.92 9.40 -18.16
CA ASP A 103 19.35 9.23 -16.77
C ASP A 103 18.17 8.99 -15.81
N GLU A 104 17.02 9.64 -16.03
CA GLU A 104 15.78 9.34 -15.29
C GLU A 104 15.30 7.92 -15.61
N CYS A 105 15.27 7.55 -16.89
CA CYS A 105 14.85 6.20 -17.28
C CYS A 105 15.77 5.12 -16.69
N TYR A 106 17.07 5.40 -16.65
CA TYR A 106 18.06 4.56 -16.01
C TYR A 106 17.81 4.44 -14.51
N LEU A 107 17.64 5.54 -13.79
CA LEU A 107 17.37 5.52 -12.35
C LEU A 107 16.01 4.91 -12.00
N ASN A 108 14.98 5.10 -12.83
CA ASN A 108 13.69 4.41 -12.67
C ASN A 108 13.87 2.88 -12.72
N ILE A 109 14.77 2.36 -13.56
CA ILE A 109 15.13 0.93 -13.60
C ILE A 109 15.88 0.51 -12.33
N ILE A 110 16.81 1.32 -11.84
CA ILE A 110 17.54 1.06 -10.58
C ILE A 110 16.56 0.98 -9.40
N ASP A 111 15.62 1.91 -9.31
CA ASP A 111 14.60 1.93 -8.27
C ASP A 111 13.62 0.76 -8.41
N ALA A 112 13.23 0.40 -9.63
CA ALA A 112 12.44 -0.81 -9.87
C ALA A 112 13.19 -2.08 -9.43
N CYS A 113 14.50 -2.13 -9.68
CA CYS A 113 15.37 -3.23 -9.28
C CYS A 113 15.48 -3.33 -7.76
N ILE A 114 15.73 -2.21 -7.05
CA ILE A 114 15.88 -2.24 -5.59
C ILE A 114 14.58 -2.71 -4.92
N ILE A 115 13.41 -2.26 -5.41
CA ILE A 115 12.10 -2.68 -4.91
C ILE A 115 11.92 -4.19 -5.10
N LYS A 116 12.31 -4.72 -6.26
CA LYS A 116 12.20 -6.15 -6.58
C LYS A 116 13.16 -7.01 -5.76
N ALA A 117 14.41 -6.58 -5.60
CA ALA A 117 15.45 -7.33 -4.92
C ALA A 117 15.32 -7.26 -3.38
N TRP A 118 14.79 -6.16 -2.83
CA TRP A 118 14.56 -5.96 -1.41
C TRP A 118 13.10 -5.56 -1.14
N PRO A 119 12.16 -6.52 -1.10
CA PRO A 119 10.73 -6.22 -0.96
C PRO A 119 10.33 -5.65 0.41
N GLU A 120 11.21 -5.69 1.42
CA GLU A 120 10.96 -5.00 2.69
C GLU A 120 10.94 -3.49 2.47
N VAL A 121 9.76 -2.87 2.65
CA VAL A 121 9.53 -1.47 2.25
C VAL A 121 10.49 -0.47 2.88
N LYS A 122 10.79 -0.64 4.17
CA LYS A 122 11.73 0.24 4.88
C LYS A 122 13.14 0.15 4.29
N LYS A 123 13.53 -1.04 3.83
CA LYS A 123 14.86 -1.32 3.29
C LYS A 123 15.02 -0.70 1.91
N HIS A 124 14.13 -0.97 0.96
CA HIS A 124 14.26 -0.33 -0.36
C HIS A 124 14.00 1.19 -0.30
N PHE A 125 13.12 1.64 0.59
CA PHE A 125 12.87 3.07 0.76
C PHE A 125 14.12 3.83 1.25
N SER A 126 14.92 3.25 2.15
CA SER A 126 16.14 3.94 2.61
C SER A 126 17.14 4.15 1.47
N PHE A 127 17.21 3.23 0.52
CA PHE A 127 18.01 3.37 -0.69
C PHE A 127 17.45 4.44 -1.64
N ILE A 128 16.15 4.39 -1.96
CA ILE A 128 15.49 5.35 -2.85
C ILE A 128 15.64 6.77 -2.27
N SER A 129 15.33 6.95 -0.98
CA SER A 129 15.49 8.24 -0.31
C SER A 129 16.94 8.76 -0.31
N CYS A 130 17.94 7.87 -0.32
CA CYS A 130 19.34 8.26 -0.45
C CYS A 130 19.64 8.79 -1.86
N ILE A 131 19.21 8.09 -2.91
CA ILE A 131 19.45 8.50 -4.30
C ILE A 131 18.78 9.85 -4.59
N GLU A 132 17.52 10.00 -4.18
CA GLU A 132 16.77 11.25 -4.36
C GLU A 132 17.47 12.43 -3.65
N ALA A 133 18.03 12.21 -2.45
CA ALA A 133 18.80 13.22 -1.75
C ALA A 133 20.14 13.54 -2.45
N GLU A 134 20.87 12.53 -2.92
CA GLU A 134 22.15 12.72 -3.64
C GLU A 134 21.96 13.48 -4.95
N ASN A 135 20.94 13.13 -5.74
CA ASN A 135 20.66 13.78 -7.01
C ASN A 135 20.07 15.20 -6.85
N SER A 136 19.44 15.49 -5.71
CA SER A 136 19.00 16.86 -5.40
C SER A 136 20.15 17.75 -4.91
N ALA A 137 21.09 17.17 -4.16
CA ALA A 137 22.24 17.89 -3.60
C ALA A 137 23.37 18.09 -4.61
N MET A 138 23.54 17.15 -5.54
CA MET A 138 24.51 17.26 -6.59
C MET A 138 23.82 17.68 -7.89
N HIS A 139 24.29 18.76 -8.52
CA HIS A 139 24.18 18.89 -9.98
C HIS A 139 25.05 17.82 -10.69
N SER A 140 25.08 16.58 -10.17
CA SER A 140 25.90 15.50 -10.67
C SER A 140 25.27 15.01 -11.97
N THR A 141 26.04 15.10 -13.04
CA THR A 141 25.75 14.47 -14.33
C THR A 141 26.08 12.97 -14.32
N ASP A 142 26.48 12.41 -13.17
CA ASP A 142 26.85 11.00 -13.04
C ASP A 142 25.91 10.32 -12.03
N VAL A 143 24.82 9.80 -12.58
CA VAL A 143 23.80 9.07 -11.82
C VAL A 143 24.30 7.70 -11.33
N GLU A 144 25.33 7.13 -11.98
CA GLU A 144 25.92 5.86 -11.55
C GLU A 144 26.63 6.01 -10.21
N LYS A 145 27.40 7.09 -10.07
CA LYS A 145 28.08 7.44 -8.82
C LYS A 145 27.10 7.62 -7.67
N SER A 146 25.92 8.23 -7.92
CA SER A 146 24.90 8.45 -6.90
C SER A 146 24.40 7.15 -6.29
N TRP A 147 23.93 6.20 -7.11
CA TRP A 147 23.41 4.94 -6.58
C TRP A 147 24.50 4.04 -5.99
N ARG A 148 25.72 4.05 -6.56
CA ARG A 148 26.87 3.33 -5.97
C ARG A 148 27.25 3.89 -4.60
N LYS A 149 27.25 5.21 -4.42
CA LYS A 149 27.45 5.85 -3.11
C LYS A 149 26.38 5.42 -2.11
N CYS A 150 25.10 5.38 -2.52
CA CYS A 150 24.01 4.93 -1.66
C CYS A 150 24.10 3.45 -1.29
N THR A 151 24.46 2.56 -2.22
CA THR A 151 24.70 1.15 -1.88
C THR A 151 25.81 1.00 -0.84
N HIS A 152 26.93 1.71 -1.03
CA HIS A 152 28.06 1.69 -0.11
C HIS A 152 27.65 2.19 1.29
N ASN A 153 27.02 3.37 1.37
CA ASN A 153 26.66 3.99 2.64
C ASN A 153 25.64 3.18 3.44
N LEU A 154 24.73 2.49 2.75
CA LEU A 154 23.65 1.72 3.37
C LEU A 154 23.98 0.22 3.50
N GLY A 155 25.14 -0.22 3.01
CA GLY A 155 25.57 -1.61 3.06
C GLY A 155 24.77 -2.55 2.15
N PHE A 156 24.26 -2.07 1.02
CA PHE A 156 23.66 -2.94 0.00
C PHE A 156 24.76 -3.57 -0.87
N PRO A 157 24.66 -4.88 -1.18
CA PRO A 157 25.50 -5.45 -2.22
C PRO A 157 25.10 -4.83 -3.57
N GLN A 158 26.10 -4.43 -4.36
CA GLN A 158 25.88 -3.83 -5.69
C GLN A 158 25.46 -4.87 -6.74
N GLU A 159 25.86 -6.13 -6.53
CA GLU A 159 25.69 -7.22 -7.49
C GLU A 159 24.25 -7.37 -8.03
N PRO A 160 23.17 -7.35 -7.21
CA PRO A 160 21.80 -7.43 -7.74
C PRO A 160 21.42 -6.29 -8.68
N ILE A 161 21.93 -5.07 -8.41
CA ILE A 161 21.71 -3.90 -9.26
C ILE A 161 22.55 -4.03 -10.54
N ASP A 162 23.84 -4.35 -10.42
CA ASP A 162 24.72 -4.56 -11.58
C ASP A 162 24.16 -5.65 -12.52
N LYS A 163 23.67 -6.78 -11.98
CA LYS A 163 23.02 -7.84 -12.78
C LYS A 163 21.75 -7.35 -13.47
N SER A 164 20.99 -6.45 -12.84
CA SER A 164 19.79 -5.89 -13.46
C SER A 164 20.11 -5.03 -14.70
N LEU A 165 21.34 -4.52 -14.82
CA LEU A 165 21.76 -3.71 -15.96
C LEU A 165 22.35 -4.53 -17.11
N THR A 166 22.44 -5.85 -16.98
CA THR A 166 22.93 -6.73 -18.04
C THR A 166 21.93 -6.85 -19.18
N LEU A 167 22.42 -7.20 -20.38
CA LEU A 167 21.56 -7.43 -21.56
C LEU A 167 20.48 -8.49 -21.29
N ASP A 168 20.81 -9.53 -20.54
CA ASP A 168 19.87 -10.61 -20.18
C ASP A 168 18.72 -10.11 -19.28
N ALA A 169 18.98 -9.10 -18.45
CA ALA A 169 17.98 -8.51 -17.56
C ALA A 169 17.15 -7.40 -18.21
N MET A 170 17.63 -6.81 -19.32
CA MET A 170 16.99 -5.66 -19.98
C MET A 170 15.53 -5.93 -20.35
N GLN A 171 15.22 -7.11 -20.90
CA GLN A 171 13.85 -7.47 -21.27
C GLN A 171 12.91 -7.55 -20.06
N ILE A 172 13.41 -8.08 -18.94
CA ILE A 172 12.65 -8.23 -17.70
C ILE A 172 12.39 -6.86 -17.09
N ASN A 173 13.39 -5.97 -17.09
CA ASN A 173 13.26 -4.63 -16.56
C ASN A 173 12.33 -3.78 -17.44
N MET A 174 12.42 -3.90 -18.77
CA MET A 174 11.47 -3.26 -19.68
C MET A 174 10.03 -3.66 -19.38
N GLN A 175 9.76 -4.96 -19.16
CA GLN A 175 8.43 -5.44 -18.77
C GLN A 175 7.98 -4.90 -17.41
N LEU A 176 8.90 -4.78 -16.45
CA LEU A 176 8.61 -4.21 -15.14
C LEU A 176 8.26 -2.72 -15.24
N SER A 177 9.05 -1.95 -15.99
CA SER A 177 8.77 -0.53 -16.23
C SER A 177 7.42 -0.35 -16.94
N LEU A 178 7.12 -1.13 -17.98
CA LEU A 178 5.83 -1.08 -18.65
C LEU A 178 4.64 -1.41 -17.72
N ARG A 179 4.82 -2.33 -16.77
CA ARG A 179 3.81 -2.61 -15.74
C ARG A 179 3.59 -1.38 -14.86
N TYR A 180 4.65 -0.73 -14.40
CA TYR A 180 4.55 0.52 -13.64
C TYR A 180 3.87 1.63 -14.43
N GLY A 181 4.15 1.76 -15.73
CA GLY A 181 3.43 2.67 -16.61
C GLY A 181 1.94 2.38 -16.69
N ASN A 182 1.56 1.11 -16.81
CA ASN A 182 0.14 0.71 -16.83
C ASN A 182 -0.56 0.91 -15.47
N GLU A 183 0.17 0.85 -14.37
CA GLU A 183 -0.37 1.13 -13.03
C GLU A 183 -0.47 2.63 -12.72
N THR A 184 0.19 3.49 -13.50
CA THR A 184 0.28 4.93 -13.28
C THR A 184 -0.93 5.63 -13.90
N PRO A 185 -1.83 6.23 -13.10
CA PRO A 185 -3.02 6.90 -13.62
C PRO A 185 -2.68 8.24 -14.30
N PRO A 186 -3.55 8.75 -15.19
CA PRO A 186 -3.41 10.11 -15.74
C PRO A 186 -3.32 11.17 -14.64
N HIS A 187 -2.40 12.12 -14.80
CA HIS A 187 -1.89 12.95 -13.70
C HIS A 187 -2.87 14.02 -13.18
N ASP A 188 -3.13 13.97 -11.88
CA ASP A 188 -3.51 15.09 -10.99
C ASP A 188 -3.03 14.73 -9.58
N TYR A 189 -1.71 14.75 -9.37
CA TYR A 189 -1.12 14.32 -8.10
C TYR A 189 -1.16 15.46 -7.09
N ASN A 190 -2.05 15.33 -6.11
CA ASN A 190 -2.04 16.19 -4.94
C ASN A 190 -1.24 15.52 -3.81
N TYR A 191 0.02 15.92 -3.65
CA TYR A 191 0.90 15.47 -2.56
C TYR A 191 0.55 16.10 -1.20
N LEU A 192 -0.32 17.10 -1.17
CA LEU A 192 -0.58 17.88 0.04
C LEU A 192 -1.37 17.07 1.07
N ASP A 193 -0.74 16.93 2.23
CA ASP A 193 -1.30 16.38 3.47
C ASP A 193 -1.71 14.89 3.43
N TYR A 194 -0.90 14.04 2.78
CA TYR A 194 -1.10 12.58 2.73
C TYR A 194 -1.36 11.96 4.13
N ILE A 195 -0.70 12.48 5.18
CA ILE A 195 -0.90 12.04 6.57
C ILE A 195 -2.35 12.20 7.00
N ARG A 196 -2.99 13.33 6.70
CA ARG A 196 -4.40 13.56 7.02
C ARG A 196 -5.31 12.55 6.31
N TYR A 197 -5.04 12.21 5.05
CA TYR A 197 -5.80 11.19 4.34
C TYR A 197 -5.64 9.81 4.96
N VAL A 198 -4.40 9.41 5.26
CA VAL A 198 -4.11 8.15 5.94
C VAL A 198 -4.86 8.08 7.27
N CYS A 199 -4.79 9.13 8.08
CA CYS A 199 -5.45 9.19 9.39
C CYS A 199 -6.98 9.16 9.28
N LYS A 200 -7.57 9.82 8.28
CA LYS A 200 -9.03 9.78 8.03
C LYS A 200 -9.49 8.40 7.52
N ALA A 201 -8.67 7.73 6.73
CA ALA A 201 -8.99 6.43 6.15
C ALA A 201 -8.85 5.29 7.16
N TYR A 202 -7.87 5.36 8.07
CA TYR A 202 -7.60 4.30 9.04
C TYR A 202 -8.76 4.10 10.02
N LYS A 203 -9.18 2.85 10.19
CA LYS A 203 -10.34 2.47 11.03
C LYS A 203 -9.94 1.90 12.40
N GLY A 204 -8.64 1.89 12.71
CA GLY A 204 -8.12 1.43 14.00
C GLY A 204 -8.09 2.54 15.04
N LYS A 205 -7.42 2.25 16.17
CA LYS A 205 -7.18 3.26 17.20
C LYS A 205 -6.26 4.36 16.64
N PRO A 206 -6.56 5.65 16.88
CA PRO A 206 -5.67 6.73 16.50
C PRO A 206 -4.25 6.50 17.02
N ILE A 207 -3.27 6.88 16.20
CA ILE A 207 -1.84 6.81 16.50
C ILE A 207 -1.29 8.24 16.72
N VAL A 208 -0.12 8.37 17.32
CA VAL A 208 0.44 9.69 17.71
C VAL A 208 0.63 10.58 16.48
N ALA A 209 1.09 10.03 15.35
CA ALA A 209 1.24 10.80 14.13
C ALA A 209 -0.07 11.43 13.62
N CYS A 210 -1.23 10.84 13.95
CA CYS A 210 -2.54 11.38 13.59
C CYS A 210 -3.07 12.45 14.54
N GLU A 211 -2.54 12.53 15.76
CA GLU A 211 -2.97 13.47 16.79
C GLU A 211 -2.44 14.89 16.53
N SER A 212 -1.21 15.00 16.01
CA SER A 212 -0.54 16.28 15.74
C SER A 212 -1.19 17.14 14.63
N LYS A 213 -2.02 16.54 13.77
CA LYS A 213 -2.65 17.22 12.62
C LYS A 213 -4.17 17.35 12.67
N LEU A 214 -4.87 16.61 13.54
CA LEU A 214 -6.31 16.77 13.71
C LEU A 214 -6.69 18.05 14.47
N SER A 215 -5.75 18.64 15.22
CA SER A 215 -5.99 19.83 16.05
C SER A 215 -5.97 21.16 15.27
N SER A 216 -5.54 21.16 14.00
CA SER A 216 -5.42 22.39 13.19
C SER A 216 -6.67 22.74 12.38
N SER A 217 -7.75 21.96 12.43
CA SER A 217 -9.01 22.28 11.73
C SER A 217 -10.00 23.10 12.55
N THR A 218 -9.55 23.78 13.60
CA THR A 218 -10.39 24.69 14.41
C THR A 218 -9.79 26.10 14.46
N LEU A 219 -9.73 26.78 13.32
CA LEU A 219 -9.66 28.25 13.28
C LEU A 219 -10.87 28.71 12.46
N LYS A 220 -12.02 28.85 13.14
CA LYS A 220 -12.58 30.14 13.58
C LYS A 220 -13.12 30.97 12.42
N ASP A 221 -14.38 30.65 12.09
CA ASP A 221 -15.34 31.62 11.62
C ASP A 221 -15.64 32.60 12.77
N THR A 222 -15.25 33.88 12.65
CA THR A 222 -15.88 35.05 13.34
C THR A 222 -15.25 36.39 12.90
N SER A 223 -15.98 37.09 12.03
CA SER A 223 -16.48 38.47 12.15
C SER A 223 -15.56 39.66 12.57
N THR A 224 -15.40 40.62 11.62
CA THR A 224 -15.51 42.12 11.71
C THR A 224 -14.73 42.88 12.81
N ASN A 225 -13.98 43.99 12.63
CA ASN A 225 -13.91 45.15 11.70
C ASN A 225 -12.68 46.02 12.15
N PRO A 226 -12.39 47.24 11.64
CA PRO A 226 -12.13 47.75 10.28
C PRO A 226 -10.76 48.51 10.18
N VAL A 227 -10.54 49.30 9.10
CA VAL A 227 -9.47 50.35 8.87
C VAL A 227 -8.22 49.85 8.10
N CYS A 228 -7.75 50.36 6.94
CA CYS A 228 -8.16 51.41 5.98
C CYS A 228 -7.48 51.21 4.59
N TYR A 229 -8.26 51.45 3.51
CA TYR A 229 -8.01 51.87 2.10
C TYR A 229 -6.69 51.55 1.33
N THR A 230 -6.70 51.20 0.04
CA THR A 230 -7.32 51.90 -1.11
C THR A 230 -7.68 50.97 -2.30
N GLU A 231 -8.76 51.32 -3.02
CA GLU A 231 -9.31 50.60 -4.19
C GLU A 231 -8.56 50.90 -5.52
N LYS A 232 -8.50 49.91 -6.43
CA LYS A 232 -9.06 50.06 -7.79
C LYS A 232 -9.33 48.71 -8.52
N SER A 233 -10.61 48.54 -8.91
CA SER A 233 -11.25 47.66 -9.93
C SER A 233 -11.03 46.13 -9.87
N ARG A 234 -11.96 45.31 -9.35
CA ARG A 234 -13.21 44.76 -9.98
C ARG A 234 -12.97 44.18 -11.39
N ASN A 235 -13.14 42.87 -11.60
CA ASN A 235 -14.49 42.29 -11.68
C ASN A 235 -14.65 40.93 -10.97
N SER A 236 -15.78 40.84 -10.27
CA SER A 236 -16.26 39.73 -9.46
C SER A 236 -17.16 38.82 -10.30
N SER A 237 -17.12 37.53 -10.03
CA SER A 237 -18.35 36.73 -9.96
C SER A 237 -18.23 35.73 -8.80
N SER A 238 -19.09 36.00 -7.83
CA SER A 238 -19.38 35.39 -6.55
C SER A 238 -19.85 33.93 -6.58
N PHE A 239 -19.47 33.21 -5.52
CA PHE A 239 -20.20 32.20 -4.72
C PHE A 239 -21.07 31.13 -5.41
N PHE A 240 -20.96 29.88 -4.96
CA PHE A 240 -22.07 29.18 -4.26
C PHE A 240 -21.54 27.97 -3.48
N ALA A 241 -22.04 27.82 -2.24
CA ALA A 241 -22.06 26.57 -1.52
C ALA A 241 -23.15 25.67 -2.12
N ALA A 242 -22.86 24.39 -2.27
CA ALA A 242 -23.87 23.35 -2.47
C ALA A 242 -23.52 22.20 -1.53
N ASP A 243 -24.36 22.08 -0.51
CA ASP A 243 -24.58 20.86 0.24
C ASP A 243 -25.52 20.02 -0.62
N ASP A 244 -25.15 18.77 -0.92
CA ASP A 244 -26.09 17.71 -1.27
C ASP A 244 -25.35 16.37 -1.14
N SER A 245 -25.97 15.48 -0.37
CA SER A 245 -25.57 14.09 -0.23
C SER A 245 -25.82 13.35 -1.54
N GLU A 246 -24.85 12.60 -2.04
CA GLU A 246 -25.04 11.22 -2.49
C GLU A 246 -23.69 10.59 -2.85
N THR A 247 -23.64 9.27 -2.70
CA THR A 247 -22.50 8.39 -2.74
C THR A 247 -21.83 8.28 -4.12
N GLU A 248 -20.63 8.85 -4.28
CA GLU A 248 -19.64 8.36 -5.24
C GLU A 248 -18.24 8.85 -4.83
N GLY A 249 -17.20 8.05 -5.11
CA GLY A 249 -15.85 8.21 -4.56
C GLY A 249 -15.31 9.65 -4.64
N THR A 250 -14.81 10.14 -3.50
CA THR A 250 -14.28 11.50 -3.33
C THR A 250 -13.26 11.87 -4.41
N LYS A 251 -13.66 12.66 -5.41
CA LYS A 251 -12.78 13.28 -6.39
C LYS A 251 -12.55 14.74 -5.98
N MET A 252 -11.30 15.12 -5.79
CA MET A 252 -10.92 16.47 -5.37
C MET A 252 -10.84 17.47 -6.54
N PRO A 253 -11.05 18.77 -6.28
CA PRO A 253 -11.10 19.79 -7.32
C PRO A 253 -9.72 20.36 -7.71
N ARG A 254 -9.64 20.79 -8.97
CA ARG A 254 -8.46 21.27 -9.71
C ARG A 254 -8.09 22.74 -9.40
N PRO A 255 -6.82 23.10 -9.13
CA PRO A 255 -6.34 24.49 -9.20
C PRO A 255 -5.86 24.89 -10.61
N PRO A 256 -5.86 26.20 -10.96
CA PRO A 256 -5.54 26.67 -12.30
C PRO A 256 -4.03 26.56 -12.61
N GLY A 257 -3.72 26.22 -13.86
CA GLY A 257 -2.36 25.96 -14.35
C GLY A 257 -1.55 27.18 -14.75
#